data_AF-A0A9P3ICZ3-F1
#
_entry.id   AF-A0A9P3ICZ3-F1
#
_cell.length_a   1.000
_cell.length_b   1.000
_cell.length_c   1.000
_cell.angle_alpha   90.00
_cell.angle_beta   90.00
_cell.angle_gamma   90.00
#
_symmetry.space_group_name_H-M   'P 1'
#
loop_
_entity.id
_entity.type
_entity.pdbx_description
1 polymer ?
#
loop_
_entity_poly.entity_id
_entity_poly.type
_entity_poly.pdbx_seq_one_letter_code
_entity_poly.pdbx_strand_id
1 'polypeptide(L)'
;MPHQWRPRRCSHYRRGASLSTLSLLCLVISCHVAASARIKNVVVLMMENRSFDHMFGWMQNSEIDGLDGTECNPIVAESDSDEVKFEQVCVNENAPYDNSEDPDHSFTGTRNQIFGGSAIATASPQAMGGFAQQGEEVREGFSAEVMSAFRPAALPVTSALAAHFALCDRWFSSVPGPTHPNRFFLHAATSKGILAERRAILLLGFKARTIFDVLARRGVSFGVYFHDIPASLALASLRQSKHARKFRPIDLFYAQARVGSLPAYSFIEPQYFDFSREPGNDDHPGHDMRHGQQLIKAVYEALRAGPQWRSTLLIVTYDEHGGFFDHVAPPMAGVPSPDGRVGEEDGFLFRRLGVRVPTLVVSPWIDKGTVIHRPRGPYNSSQFEHTSVAATLRDVFGLSSKQDVLTARDAWAGSLLPFLSLRSSPRTDCPWTLPAVASISSAPLAYTFNASQPLSALQRDMLAIAAAISPAPMAPSALEPFVNSLQQNEAGVFVRTAVSYFLAQQASGGDGGRVQMLSCDRGKWWCRVVVRMQRLMGLSENTSSSSSDGGEGDDGGADDKEKEKARKEKERQKEEAKRKREEEKRKRVEKKRKEKERRHKEKERQRKKQQSNSSLESDDSL
;
A
#
# COMPACT_ATOMS: atom_id res chain seq x y z
N MET A 1 83.21 -26.88 -0.82
CA MET A 1 83.11 -26.45 0.59
C MET A 1 81.83 -25.63 0.76
N PRO A 2 80.80 -26.11 1.47
CA PRO A 2 79.61 -25.34 1.79
C PRO A 2 79.62 -24.90 3.27
N HIS A 3 79.37 -23.61 3.54
CA HIS A 3 79.31 -23.06 4.89
C HIS A 3 77.89 -23.10 5.48
N GLN A 4 77.85 -23.49 6.76
CA GLN A 4 76.67 -23.83 7.56
C GLN A 4 75.89 -22.64 8.14
N TRP A 5 74.58 -22.85 8.19
CA TRP A 5 73.52 -22.42 9.11
C TRP A 5 73.86 -21.79 10.49
N ARG A 6 73.10 -20.73 10.87
CA ARG A 6 72.37 -20.58 12.16
C ARG A 6 71.13 -19.65 12.02
N PRO A 7 69.96 -19.97 12.59
CA PRO A 7 68.75 -19.12 12.55
C PRO A 7 68.61 -18.19 13.77
N ARG A 8 68.04 -16.99 13.58
CA ARG A 8 67.71 -15.99 14.63
C ARG A 8 66.27 -16.18 15.14
N ARG A 9 66.07 -15.98 16.45
CA ARG A 9 64.80 -16.11 17.19
C ARG A 9 63.86 -14.92 16.92
N CYS A 10 62.56 -15.21 16.79
CA CYS A 10 61.46 -14.24 16.79
C CYS A 10 61.13 -13.73 18.20
N SER A 11 60.89 -12.43 18.36
CA SER A 11 60.34 -11.83 19.59
C SER A 11 58.80 -11.78 19.51
N HIS A 12 58.14 -12.30 20.56
CA HIS A 12 56.70 -12.12 20.77
C HIS A 12 56.39 -10.68 21.22
N TYR A 13 55.52 -9.98 20.49
CA TYR A 13 54.88 -8.74 20.93
C TYR A 13 53.48 -9.08 21.47
N ARG A 14 53.28 -9.03 22.78
CA ARG A 14 51.95 -9.09 23.42
C ARG A 14 51.26 -7.74 23.22
N ARG A 15 50.14 -7.70 22.48
CA ARG A 15 49.23 -6.54 22.46
C ARG A 15 48.26 -6.64 23.65
N GLY A 16 48.44 -5.78 24.64
CA GLY A 16 47.42 -5.51 25.65
C GLY A 16 46.36 -4.58 25.05
N ALA A 17 45.10 -5.00 25.03
CA ALA A 17 43.98 -4.09 24.79
C ALA A 17 43.82 -3.18 26.02
N SER A 18 43.70 -1.87 25.80
CA SER A 18 43.57 -0.87 26.86
C SER A 18 42.24 -1.02 27.61
N LEU A 19 42.25 -0.97 28.94
CA LEU A 19 41.06 -1.00 29.82
C LEU A 19 39.96 0.00 29.41
N SER A 20 40.33 1.13 28.80
CA SER A 20 39.38 2.14 28.30
C SER A 20 38.50 1.63 27.14
N THR A 21 39.03 0.77 26.27
CA THR A 21 38.26 0.17 25.15
C THR A 21 37.29 -0.92 25.62
N LEU A 22 37.64 -1.66 26.67
CA LEU A 22 36.74 -2.64 27.29
C LEU A 22 35.57 -1.97 28.02
N SER A 23 35.80 -0.89 28.77
CA SER A 23 34.72 -0.15 29.45
C SER A 23 33.71 0.46 28.47
N LEU A 24 34.19 1.03 27.35
CA LEU A 24 33.29 1.62 26.34
C LEU A 24 32.44 0.54 25.65
N LEU A 25 33.03 -0.62 25.34
CA LEU A 25 32.34 -1.76 24.75
C LEU A 25 31.27 -2.32 25.70
N CYS A 26 31.59 -2.46 26.99
CA CYS A 26 30.62 -2.88 28.00
C CYS A 26 29.44 -1.89 28.15
N LEU A 27 29.69 -0.57 28.06
CA LEU A 27 28.66 0.45 28.15
C LEU A 27 27.69 0.40 26.95
N VAL A 28 28.22 0.23 25.74
CA VAL A 28 27.42 0.13 24.50
C VAL A 28 26.57 -1.14 24.49
N ILE A 29 27.13 -2.28 24.94
CA ILE A 29 26.40 -3.55 25.08
C ILE A 29 25.28 -3.40 26.14
N SER A 30 25.58 -2.76 27.28
CA SER A 30 24.60 -2.53 28.35
C SER A 30 23.43 -1.65 27.90
N CYS A 31 23.68 -0.61 27.11
CA CYS A 31 22.64 0.28 26.58
C CYS A 31 21.72 -0.41 25.56
N HIS A 32 22.29 -1.22 24.64
CA HIS A 32 21.51 -2.00 23.66
C HIS A 32 20.62 -3.06 24.34
N VAL A 33 21.16 -3.79 25.32
CA VAL A 33 20.40 -4.77 26.10
C VAL A 33 19.26 -4.09 26.87
N ALA A 34 19.49 -2.89 27.43
CA ALA A 34 18.47 -2.16 28.15
C ALA A 34 17.31 -1.71 27.27
N ALA A 35 17.56 -1.26 26.03
CA ALA A 35 16.49 -0.85 25.12
C ALA A 35 15.69 -2.03 24.55
N SER A 36 16.37 -3.11 24.18
CA SER A 36 15.72 -4.37 23.79
C SER A 36 14.83 -4.90 24.93
N ALA A 37 15.24 -4.76 26.19
CA ALA A 37 14.43 -5.15 27.33
C ALA A 37 13.21 -4.24 27.62
N ARG A 38 13.22 -2.99 27.13
CA ARG A 38 12.16 -1.99 27.37
C ARG A 38 11.00 -2.10 26.40
N ILE A 39 11.29 -2.24 25.12
CA ILE A 39 10.25 -2.35 24.09
C ILE A 39 9.77 -3.79 24.04
N LYS A 40 8.50 -4.01 24.37
CA LYS A 40 7.88 -5.33 24.37
C LYS A 40 6.81 -5.48 23.31
N ASN A 41 6.28 -4.36 22.79
CA ASN A 41 5.27 -4.34 21.76
C ASN A 41 5.72 -3.40 20.63
N VAL A 42 5.87 -3.95 19.44
CA VAL A 42 6.09 -3.19 18.20
C VAL A 42 4.79 -3.23 17.41
N VAL A 43 4.22 -2.06 17.15
CA VAL A 43 3.01 -1.86 16.37
C VAL A 43 3.42 -1.19 15.07
N VAL A 44 3.00 -1.74 13.94
CA VAL A 44 3.24 -1.16 12.62
C VAL A 44 1.90 -0.95 11.96
N LEU A 45 1.61 0.28 11.57
CA LEU A 45 0.50 0.65 10.69
C LEU A 45 1.10 1.02 9.35
N MET A 46 0.71 0.31 8.28
CA MET A 46 1.12 0.64 6.92
C MET A 46 -0.05 1.18 6.11
N MET A 47 0.08 2.46 5.76
CA MET A 47 -0.81 3.21 4.87
C MET A 47 -0.40 3.01 3.40
N GLU A 48 -1.14 3.60 2.47
CA GLU A 48 -1.01 3.45 1.02
C GLU A 48 -0.56 4.76 0.34
N ASN A 49 0.37 4.60 -0.61
CA ASN A 49 0.63 5.42 -1.78
C ASN A 49 0.78 6.93 -1.55
N ARG A 50 1.73 7.34 -0.70
CA ARG A 50 2.09 8.76 -0.51
C ARG A 50 3.60 8.95 -0.38
N SER A 51 4.13 9.95 -1.09
CA SER A 51 5.52 10.36 -0.98
C SER A 51 5.76 11.15 0.31
N PHE A 52 7.01 11.24 0.75
CA PHE A 52 7.33 12.04 1.94
C PHE A 52 7.01 13.51 1.72
N ASP A 53 7.44 14.11 0.62
CA ASP A 53 7.19 15.53 0.37
C ASP A 53 5.70 15.85 0.24
N HIS A 54 4.91 14.95 -0.34
CA HIS A 54 3.46 15.14 -0.43
C HIS A 54 2.81 15.30 0.96
N MET A 55 3.32 14.60 1.98
CA MET A 55 2.76 14.60 3.34
C MET A 55 3.40 15.61 4.29
N PHE A 56 4.72 15.77 4.18
CA PHE A 56 5.55 16.47 5.16
C PHE A 56 6.50 17.49 4.54
N GLY A 57 6.50 17.65 3.22
CA GLY A 57 7.41 18.55 2.51
C GLY A 57 7.33 19.99 3.01
N TRP A 58 6.12 20.47 3.35
CA TRP A 58 5.89 21.82 3.89
C TRP A 58 5.98 21.94 5.42
N MET A 59 6.54 20.94 6.12
CA MET A 59 6.73 21.02 7.57
C MET A 59 7.74 22.11 7.93
N GLN A 60 7.33 23.02 8.83
CA GLN A 60 8.17 24.13 9.29
C GLN A 60 9.17 23.66 10.36
N ASN A 61 10.17 22.89 9.95
CA ASN A 61 11.34 22.54 10.75
C ASN A 61 12.57 22.46 9.84
N SER A 62 13.55 23.32 10.06
CA SER A 62 14.76 23.41 9.23
C SER A 62 15.67 22.19 9.30
N GLU A 63 15.47 21.28 10.26
CA GLU A 63 16.17 19.99 10.28
C GLU A 63 15.59 19.01 9.26
N ILE A 64 14.32 19.14 8.87
CA ILE A 64 13.69 18.23 7.91
C ILE A 64 14.22 18.52 6.51
N ASP A 65 14.66 17.47 5.81
CA ASP A 65 14.95 17.46 4.37
C ASP A 65 13.64 17.57 3.57
N GLY A 66 12.96 18.73 3.66
CA GLY A 66 11.64 19.01 3.07
C GLY A 66 11.70 19.94 1.86
N LEU A 67 10.55 20.47 1.44
CA LEU A 67 10.43 21.35 0.28
C LEU A 67 10.84 22.79 0.61
N ASP A 68 11.50 23.46 -0.32
CA ASP A 68 11.81 24.89 -0.24
C ASP A 68 10.96 25.76 -1.20
N GLY A 69 10.19 25.12 -2.09
CA GLY A 69 9.28 25.77 -3.03
C GLY A 69 9.91 26.13 -4.37
N THR A 70 11.17 25.78 -4.57
CA THR A 70 11.88 25.98 -5.84
C THR A 70 11.87 24.73 -6.73
N GLU A 71 11.38 23.61 -6.21
CA GLU A 71 11.34 22.34 -6.92
C GLU A 71 10.30 22.38 -8.05
N CYS A 72 10.76 22.14 -9.27
CA CYS A 72 9.92 22.08 -10.46
C CYS A 72 10.26 20.86 -11.32
N ASN A 73 9.27 20.35 -12.03
CA ASN A 73 9.43 19.29 -13.03
C ASN A 73 8.91 19.80 -14.38
N PRO A 74 9.63 19.55 -15.48
CA PRO A 74 9.17 19.93 -16.81
C PRO A 74 8.03 19.03 -17.31
N ILE A 75 7.14 19.61 -18.11
CA ILE A 75 6.19 18.90 -18.98
C ILE A 75 6.38 19.36 -20.44
N VAL A 76 6.07 18.50 -21.40
CA VAL A 76 6.08 18.85 -22.83
C VAL A 76 4.83 19.68 -23.15
N ALA A 77 5.01 20.95 -23.49
CA ALA A 77 3.93 21.88 -23.81
C ALA A 77 3.56 21.85 -25.31
N GLU A 78 4.56 21.82 -26.18
CA GLU A 78 4.40 21.75 -27.65
C GLU A 78 5.47 20.84 -28.25
N SER A 79 5.10 20.07 -29.26
CA SER A 79 6.02 19.28 -30.09
C SER A 79 5.73 19.55 -31.57
N ASP A 80 6.17 20.71 -32.07
CA ASP A 80 6.24 20.95 -33.52
C ASP A 80 7.63 20.55 -34.04
N SER A 81 7.72 20.21 -35.32
CA SER A 81 8.68 19.22 -35.87
C SER A 81 10.18 19.50 -35.75
N ASP A 82 10.64 20.60 -35.14
CA ASP A 82 12.06 20.91 -34.97
C ASP A 82 12.48 21.34 -33.55
N GLU A 83 11.55 21.63 -32.62
CA GLU A 83 11.90 22.03 -31.23
C GLU A 83 10.82 21.63 -30.21
N VAL A 84 11.22 20.93 -29.13
CA VAL A 84 10.33 20.57 -28.02
C VAL A 84 10.33 21.70 -27.00
N LYS A 85 9.17 22.31 -26.74
CA LYS A 85 9.01 23.33 -25.70
C LYS A 85 8.57 22.68 -24.39
N PHE A 86 9.19 23.11 -23.30
CA PHE A 86 8.86 22.65 -21.95
C PHE A 86 8.20 23.75 -21.13
N GLU A 87 7.21 23.36 -20.34
CA GLU A 87 6.62 24.16 -19.28
C GLU A 87 7.06 23.61 -17.92
N GLN A 88 7.25 24.47 -16.92
CA GLN A 88 7.64 24.06 -15.57
C GLN A 88 6.41 23.97 -14.67
N VAL A 89 6.21 22.79 -14.05
CA VAL A 89 5.22 22.59 -12.99
C VAL A 89 5.97 22.52 -11.68
N CYS A 90 5.77 23.54 -10.84
CA CYS A 90 6.45 23.65 -9.56
C CYS A 90 5.59 23.14 -8.41
N VAL A 91 6.27 22.75 -7.32
CA VAL A 91 5.58 22.31 -6.12
C VAL A 91 4.66 23.40 -5.58
N ASN A 92 3.55 22.97 -5.00
CA ASN A 92 2.59 23.87 -4.36
C ASN A 92 1.99 23.21 -3.11
N GLU A 93 1.25 24.01 -2.35
CA GLU A 93 0.74 23.64 -1.02
C GLU A 93 -0.77 23.32 -1.01
N ASN A 94 -1.34 23.06 -2.20
CA ASN A 94 -2.78 22.91 -2.43
C ASN A 94 -3.20 21.45 -2.67
N ALA A 95 -2.52 20.48 -2.07
CA ALA A 95 -2.90 19.07 -2.22
C ALA A 95 -4.35 18.84 -1.78
N PRO A 96 -5.19 18.18 -2.62
CA PRO A 96 -6.57 17.86 -2.27
C PRO A 96 -6.62 16.65 -1.33
N TYR A 97 -7.61 16.61 -0.43
CA TYR A 97 -7.81 15.45 0.46
C TYR A 97 -8.24 14.19 -0.28
N ASP A 98 -8.95 14.35 -1.40
CA ASP A 98 -9.41 13.31 -2.30
C ASP A 98 -8.82 13.54 -3.70
N ASN A 99 -7.90 12.67 -4.10
CA ASN A 99 -7.30 12.77 -5.42
C ASN A 99 -8.26 12.34 -6.52
N SER A 100 -8.21 13.07 -7.65
CA SER A 100 -9.13 12.83 -8.77
C SER A 100 -8.77 11.57 -9.58
N GLU A 101 -7.48 11.21 -9.59
CA GLU A 101 -6.91 10.09 -10.32
C GLU A 101 -5.81 9.43 -9.48
N ASP A 102 -5.38 8.25 -9.92
CA ASP A 102 -4.28 7.48 -9.32
C ASP A 102 -3.01 7.67 -10.18
N PRO A 103 -1.97 8.40 -9.69
CA PRO A 103 -0.75 8.61 -10.47
C PRO A 103 0.00 7.30 -10.74
N ASP A 104 0.73 7.22 -11.86
CA ASP A 104 1.51 6.02 -12.17
C ASP A 104 2.61 5.79 -11.12
N HIS A 105 2.50 4.65 -10.43
CA HIS A 105 3.46 4.17 -9.45
C HIS A 105 3.96 2.76 -9.80
N SER A 106 3.84 2.37 -11.07
CA SER A 106 4.46 1.16 -11.61
C SER A 106 5.99 1.24 -11.57
N PHE A 107 6.68 0.11 -11.75
CA PHE A 107 8.14 0.11 -11.81
C PHE A 107 8.69 0.99 -12.94
N THR A 108 8.08 0.90 -14.13
CA THR A 108 8.46 1.71 -15.28
C THR A 108 8.15 3.19 -15.05
N GLY A 109 6.97 3.51 -14.50
CA GLY A 109 6.58 4.88 -14.17
C GLY A 109 7.53 5.51 -13.16
N THR A 110 7.80 4.82 -12.07
CA THR A 110 8.73 5.25 -11.03
C THR A 110 10.15 5.43 -11.55
N ARG A 111 10.60 4.54 -12.45
CA ARG A 111 11.90 4.72 -13.12
C ARG A 111 11.91 6.01 -13.93
N ASN A 112 10.87 6.28 -14.72
CA ASN A 112 10.81 7.51 -15.52
C ASN A 112 10.70 8.76 -14.63
N GLN A 113 10.02 8.69 -13.49
CA GLN A 113 9.96 9.77 -12.51
C GLN A 113 11.35 10.13 -11.95
N ILE A 114 12.15 9.12 -11.60
CA ILE A 114 13.48 9.30 -11.00
C ILE A 114 14.53 9.75 -12.02
N PHE A 115 14.58 9.08 -13.19
CA PHE A 115 15.64 9.24 -14.19
C PHE A 115 15.27 10.16 -15.35
N GLY A 116 14.01 10.60 -15.44
CA GLY A 116 13.45 11.12 -16.69
C GLY A 116 12.98 9.99 -17.61
N GLY A 117 12.04 10.32 -18.50
CA GLY A 117 11.52 9.42 -19.52
C GLY A 117 11.97 9.80 -20.92
N SER A 118 11.51 9.09 -21.95
CA SER A 118 11.85 9.40 -23.35
C SER A 118 11.47 10.83 -23.77
N ALA A 119 10.45 11.41 -23.14
CA ALA A 119 10.00 12.79 -23.37
C ALA A 119 10.82 13.84 -22.58
N ILE A 120 11.44 13.46 -21.46
CA ILE A 120 12.17 14.35 -20.56
C ILE A 120 13.59 13.81 -20.34
N ALA A 121 14.56 14.36 -21.06
CA ALA A 121 15.97 14.12 -20.75
C ALA A 121 16.37 14.94 -19.52
N THR A 122 16.91 14.30 -18.49
CA THR A 122 17.38 14.98 -17.28
C THR A 122 18.89 15.17 -17.31
N ALA A 123 19.38 16.29 -16.77
CA ALA A 123 20.81 16.59 -16.72
C ALA A 123 21.59 15.70 -15.73
N SER A 124 20.89 15.09 -14.77
CA SER A 124 21.45 14.18 -13.76
C SER A 124 20.67 12.86 -13.76
N PRO A 125 21.34 11.70 -13.63
CA PRO A 125 20.67 10.40 -13.64
C PRO A 125 19.55 10.27 -12.59
N GLN A 126 19.56 11.01 -11.48
CA GLN A 126 18.48 10.93 -10.49
C GLN A 126 17.90 12.32 -10.19
N ALA A 127 17.61 13.09 -11.23
CA ALA A 127 17.10 14.45 -11.08
C ALA A 127 15.70 14.55 -10.44
N MET A 128 14.98 13.43 -10.30
CA MET A 128 13.59 13.42 -9.80
C MET A 128 12.68 14.33 -10.64
N GLY A 129 12.94 14.38 -11.95
CA GLY A 129 12.37 15.37 -12.87
C GLY A 129 11.16 14.90 -13.68
N GLY A 130 10.74 13.63 -13.55
CA GLY A 130 9.74 13.02 -14.43
C GLY A 130 8.32 12.94 -13.86
N PHE A 131 8.06 13.45 -12.65
CA PHE A 131 6.77 13.30 -11.97
C PHE A 131 5.66 14.08 -12.65
N ALA A 132 5.89 15.37 -12.92
CA ALA A 132 4.90 16.20 -13.59
C ALA A 132 4.50 15.64 -14.97
N GLN A 133 5.48 15.24 -15.78
CA GLN A 133 5.22 14.68 -17.11
C GLN A 133 4.38 13.39 -17.02
N GLN A 134 4.67 12.51 -16.06
CA GLN A 134 3.86 11.30 -15.83
C GLN A 134 2.43 11.63 -15.42
N GLY A 135 2.24 12.63 -14.55
CA GLY A 135 0.91 13.13 -14.22
C GLY A 135 0.16 13.63 -15.45
N GLU A 136 0.83 14.40 -16.31
CA GLU A 136 0.24 14.94 -17.54
C GLU A 136 -0.18 13.85 -18.54
N GLU A 137 0.54 12.72 -18.58
CA GLU A 137 0.20 11.55 -19.40
C GLU A 137 -1.05 10.81 -18.92
N VAL A 138 -1.38 10.88 -17.63
CA VAL A 138 -2.65 10.35 -17.09
C VAL A 138 -3.82 11.22 -17.54
N ARG A 139 -3.71 12.54 -17.33
CA ARG A 139 -4.73 13.51 -17.70
C ARG A 139 -4.14 14.92 -17.76
N GLU A 140 -4.60 15.71 -18.73
CA GLU A 140 -4.25 17.13 -18.85
C GLU A 140 -4.47 17.88 -17.52
N GLY A 141 -3.42 18.57 -17.05
CA GLY A 141 -3.38 19.34 -15.81
C GLY A 141 -3.26 18.53 -14.51
N PHE A 142 -3.18 17.19 -14.58
CA PHE A 142 -3.00 16.36 -13.38
C PHE A 142 -1.57 16.45 -12.80
N SER A 143 -0.61 16.91 -13.61
CA SER A 143 0.75 17.25 -13.18
C SER A 143 0.80 18.17 -11.96
N ALA A 144 -0.10 19.16 -11.86
CA ALA A 144 -0.17 20.08 -10.73
C ALA A 144 -0.60 19.39 -9.42
N GLU A 145 -1.42 18.35 -9.51
CA GLU A 145 -1.86 17.54 -8.36
C GLU A 145 -0.73 16.60 -7.90
N VAL A 146 -0.02 15.97 -8.85
CA VAL A 146 1.17 15.14 -8.58
C VAL A 146 2.29 15.94 -7.90
N MET A 147 2.49 17.20 -8.30
CA MET A 147 3.48 18.11 -7.73
C MET A 147 2.99 18.84 -6.46
N SER A 148 1.72 18.68 -6.07
CA SER A 148 1.20 19.33 -4.86
C SER A 148 1.58 18.55 -3.59
N ALA A 149 1.65 19.25 -2.46
CA ALA A 149 1.88 18.69 -1.13
C ALA A 149 1.00 19.38 -0.08
N PHE A 150 0.74 18.70 1.03
CA PHE A 150 -0.10 19.24 2.09
C PHE A 150 0.65 20.22 2.99
N ARG A 151 -0.04 21.30 3.37
CA ARG A 151 0.39 22.10 4.53
C ARG A 151 0.23 21.30 5.83
N PRO A 152 1.08 21.52 6.84
CA PRO A 152 0.96 20.84 8.14
C PRO A 152 -0.42 20.97 8.80
N ALA A 153 -1.07 22.14 8.64
CA ALA A 153 -2.39 22.38 9.19
C ALA A 153 -3.50 21.53 8.54
N ALA A 154 -3.30 21.07 7.30
CA ALA A 154 -4.25 20.21 6.60
C ALA A 154 -4.22 18.76 7.11
N LEU A 155 -3.06 18.30 7.59
CA LEU A 155 -2.85 16.96 8.15
C LEU A 155 -2.46 17.06 9.64
N PRO A 156 -3.38 17.50 10.52
CA PRO A 156 -3.03 17.92 11.87
C PRO A 156 -2.64 16.74 12.78
N VAL A 157 -3.04 15.51 12.47
CA VAL A 157 -2.71 14.32 13.29
C VAL A 157 -1.27 13.91 13.03
N THR A 158 -0.89 13.68 11.78
CA THR A 158 0.47 13.29 11.41
C THR A 158 1.48 14.40 11.70
N SER A 159 1.11 15.67 11.47
CA SER A 159 1.94 16.83 11.84
C SER A 159 2.17 16.92 13.34
N ALA A 160 1.15 16.67 14.16
CA ALA A 160 1.30 16.62 15.61
C ALA A 160 2.20 15.46 16.05
N LEU A 161 2.07 14.28 15.44
CA LEU A 161 2.95 13.15 15.75
C LEU A 161 4.41 13.45 15.40
N ALA A 162 4.68 14.06 14.24
CA ALA A 162 6.02 14.50 13.85
C ALA A 162 6.59 15.50 14.87
N ALA A 163 5.81 16.50 15.26
CA ALA A 163 6.24 17.51 16.24
C ALA A 163 6.43 16.96 17.66
N HIS A 164 5.73 15.88 18.02
CA HIS A 164 5.80 15.30 19.37
C HIS A 164 6.75 14.11 19.51
N PHE A 165 7.11 13.43 18.43
CA PHE A 165 7.93 12.22 18.43
C PHE A 165 9.05 12.31 17.39
N ALA A 166 9.27 11.26 16.59
CA ALA A 166 10.24 11.27 15.52
C ALA A 166 9.60 11.19 14.13
N LEU A 167 10.12 12.00 13.21
CA LEU A 167 9.88 11.89 11.77
C LEU A 167 11.15 11.37 11.10
N CYS A 168 11.04 10.28 10.35
CA CYS A 168 12.10 9.83 9.46
C CYS A 168 11.97 10.57 8.13
N ASP A 169 12.89 11.49 7.83
CA ASP A 169 12.91 12.24 6.57
C ASP A 169 13.73 11.55 5.48
N ARG A 170 14.15 10.30 5.71
CA ARG A 170 14.90 9.48 4.73
C ARG A 170 14.58 7.99 4.90
N TRP A 171 13.28 7.67 4.95
CA TRP A 171 12.78 6.30 4.82
C TRP A 171 12.34 6.06 3.39
N PHE A 172 12.85 5.03 2.73
CA PHE A 172 12.61 4.77 1.30
C PHE A 172 11.77 3.52 1.09
N SER A 173 10.97 3.47 0.01
CA SER A 173 10.42 2.20 -0.44
C SER A 173 11.55 1.25 -0.85
N SER A 174 11.38 -0.05 -0.60
CA SER A 174 12.46 -1.02 -0.83
C SER A 174 12.79 -1.20 -2.31
N VAL A 175 11.83 -0.94 -3.19
CA VAL A 175 11.98 -0.95 -4.65
C VAL A 175 11.19 0.18 -5.31
N PRO A 176 11.66 0.71 -6.45
CA PRO A 176 10.99 1.78 -7.21
C PRO A 176 9.80 1.22 -7.97
N GLY A 177 8.72 0.85 -7.29
CA GLY A 177 7.57 0.22 -7.92
C GLY A 177 6.40 0.10 -6.94
N PRO A 178 5.36 -0.67 -7.32
CA PRO A 178 4.05 -0.56 -6.71
C PRO A 178 3.97 -1.28 -5.35
N THR A 179 2.76 -1.27 -4.81
CA THR A 179 2.37 -1.75 -3.48
C THR A 179 2.87 -3.14 -3.13
N HIS A 180 2.53 -4.18 -3.90
CA HIS A 180 2.77 -5.55 -3.46
C HIS A 180 4.26 -5.95 -3.42
N PRO A 181 5.12 -5.59 -4.39
CA PRO A 181 6.56 -5.76 -4.25
C PRO A 181 7.10 -5.15 -2.96
N ASN A 182 6.69 -3.94 -2.60
CA ASN A 182 7.13 -3.27 -1.38
C ASN A 182 6.57 -3.92 -0.10
N ARG A 183 5.30 -4.35 -0.09
CA ARG A 183 4.71 -5.17 0.99
C ARG A 183 5.45 -6.51 1.15
N PHE A 184 5.88 -7.15 0.06
CA PHE A 184 6.71 -8.36 0.13
C PHE A 184 8.08 -8.07 0.75
N PHE A 185 8.72 -6.94 0.44
CA PHE A 185 9.95 -6.55 1.13
C PHE A 185 9.70 -6.33 2.63
N LEU A 186 8.66 -5.62 3.03
CA LEU A 186 8.36 -5.41 4.46
C LEU A 186 8.27 -6.72 5.23
N HIS A 187 7.57 -7.71 4.68
CA HIS A 187 7.30 -8.96 5.39
C HIS A 187 8.34 -10.06 5.17
N ALA A 188 9.01 -10.10 4.00
CA ALA A 188 9.88 -11.20 3.59
C ALA A 188 11.31 -10.77 3.23
N ALA A 189 11.59 -9.46 3.27
CA ALA A 189 12.86 -8.86 2.86
C ALA A 189 13.31 -9.19 1.42
N THR A 190 12.36 -9.59 0.57
CA THR A 190 12.54 -9.83 -0.86
C THR A 190 11.19 -9.87 -1.57
N SER A 191 11.15 -9.41 -2.83
CA SER A 191 10.04 -9.69 -3.75
C SER A 191 10.30 -10.90 -4.66
N LYS A 192 11.43 -11.60 -4.47
CA LYS A 192 11.91 -12.71 -5.30
C LYS A 192 12.00 -12.39 -6.80
N GLY A 193 12.33 -11.15 -7.14
CA GLY A 193 12.46 -10.70 -8.54
C GLY A 193 11.22 -10.02 -9.11
N ILE A 194 10.10 -9.99 -8.37
CA ILE A 194 8.85 -9.35 -8.81
C ILE A 194 8.97 -7.83 -8.66
N LEU A 195 8.56 -7.10 -9.69
CA LEU A 195 8.59 -5.62 -9.72
C LEU A 195 7.25 -4.97 -10.07
N ALA A 196 6.25 -5.77 -10.41
CA ALA A 196 4.94 -5.26 -10.80
C ALA A 196 3.83 -6.04 -10.12
N GLU A 197 2.62 -5.55 -10.32
CA GLU A 197 1.43 -6.20 -9.79
C GLU A 197 1.11 -7.51 -10.51
N ARG A 198 0.93 -8.57 -9.72
CA ARG A 198 0.77 -9.94 -10.20
C ARG A 198 -0.33 -10.65 -9.42
N ARG A 199 -1.59 -10.40 -9.80
CA ARG A 199 -2.77 -11.02 -9.16
C ARG A 199 -2.73 -12.54 -9.10
N ALA A 200 -2.13 -13.21 -10.07
CA ALA A 200 -1.94 -14.66 -10.02
C ALA A 200 -1.07 -15.09 -8.82
N ILE A 201 -0.06 -14.30 -8.46
CA ILE A 201 0.77 -14.54 -7.28
C ILE A 201 -0.01 -14.26 -6.00
N LEU A 202 -0.82 -13.19 -5.98
CA LEU A 202 -1.72 -12.89 -4.87
C LEU A 202 -2.75 -13.98 -4.67
N LEU A 203 -3.31 -14.54 -5.74
CA LEU A 203 -4.24 -15.67 -5.67
C LEU A 203 -3.54 -16.94 -5.15
N LEU A 204 -2.38 -17.30 -5.70
CA LEU A 204 -1.67 -18.54 -5.33
C LEU A 204 -0.91 -18.44 -4.00
N GLY A 205 -0.67 -17.22 -3.53
CA GLY A 205 0.12 -16.91 -2.35
C GLY A 205 1.62 -16.77 -2.69
N PHE A 206 2.20 -15.64 -2.28
CA PHE A 206 3.63 -15.38 -2.40
C PHE A 206 4.43 -16.31 -1.48
N LYS A 207 5.33 -17.10 -2.07
CA LYS A 207 6.12 -18.13 -1.36
C LYS A 207 7.52 -17.60 -1.02
N ALA A 208 7.65 -17.05 0.18
CA ALA A 208 8.91 -16.65 0.80
C ALA A 208 8.88 -16.92 2.31
N ARG A 209 10.06 -16.96 2.94
CA ARG A 209 10.16 -16.96 4.40
C ARG A 209 9.89 -15.54 4.89
N THR A 210 9.05 -15.39 5.91
CA THR A 210 8.60 -14.09 6.40
C THR A 210 9.11 -13.80 7.81
N ILE A 211 9.03 -12.54 8.23
CA ILE A 211 9.28 -12.14 9.62
C ILE A 211 8.33 -12.86 10.57
N PHE A 212 7.08 -13.12 10.17
CA PHE A 212 6.14 -13.90 10.96
C PHE A 212 6.60 -15.34 11.19
N ASP A 213 7.22 -15.97 10.20
CA ASP A 213 7.81 -17.31 10.34
C ASP A 213 8.97 -17.31 11.35
N VAL A 214 9.78 -16.23 11.36
CA VAL A 214 10.87 -16.05 12.32
C VAL A 214 10.30 -15.87 13.74
N LEU A 215 9.33 -14.96 13.92
CA LEU A 215 8.68 -14.71 15.20
C LEU A 215 8.02 -15.97 15.75
N ALA A 216 7.26 -16.70 14.92
CA ALA A 216 6.62 -17.95 15.30
C ALA A 216 7.62 -19.02 15.78
N ARG A 217 8.72 -19.21 15.04
CA ARG A 217 9.78 -20.18 15.39
C ARG A 217 10.44 -19.82 16.72
N ARG A 218 10.55 -18.53 17.02
CA ARG A 218 11.18 -17.99 18.23
C ARG A 218 10.20 -17.84 19.40
N GLY A 219 8.93 -18.23 19.22
CA GLY A 219 7.91 -18.08 20.26
C GLY A 219 7.51 -16.63 20.54
N VAL A 220 7.86 -15.69 19.66
CA VAL A 220 7.46 -14.28 19.78
C VAL A 220 6.02 -14.14 19.26
N SER A 221 5.14 -13.60 20.09
CA SER A 221 3.73 -13.46 19.74
C SER A 221 3.53 -12.36 18.69
N PHE A 222 2.64 -12.61 17.73
CA PHE A 222 2.23 -11.61 16.77
C PHE A 222 0.71 -11.65 16.51
N GLY A 223 0.19 -10.58 15.93
CA GLY A 223 -1.16 -10.46 15.41
C GLY A 223 -1.21 -9.51 14.21
N VAL A 224 -2.10 -9.81 13.27
CA VAL A 224 -2.47 -8.94 12.14
C VAL A 224 -3.90 -8.45 12.40
N TYR A 225 -4.07 -7.14 12.46
CA TYR A 225 -5.33 -6.46 12.73
C TYR A 225 -5.77 -5.74 11.47
N PHE A 226 -6.99 -5.99 11.00
CA PHE A 226 -7.46 -5.47 9.71
C PHE A 226 -8.89 -4.93 9.81
N HIS A 227 -9.27 -4.04 8.90
CA HIS A 227 -10.64 -3.52 8.83
C HIS A 227 -11.54 -4.40 7.95
N ASP A 228 -11.22 -4.57 6.67
CA ASP A 228 -12.02 -5.33 5.72
C ASP A 228 -11.33 -6.61 5.23
N ILE A 229 -10.10 -6.51 4.73
CA ILE A 229 -9.31 -7.63 4.23
C ILE A 229 -7.89 -7.59 4.76
N PRO A 230 -7.39 -8.72 5.29
CA PRO A 230 -5.99 -8.80 5.68
C PRO A 230 -5.10 -9.00 4.45
N ALA A 231 -4.51 -7.92 3.92
CA ALA A 231 -3.61 -7.93 2.76
C ALA A 231 -2.40 -8.86 2.96
N SER A 232 -1.96 -9.06 4.21
CA SER A 232 -0.91 -10.02 4.60
C SER A 232 -1.23 -11.47 4.21
N LEU A 233 -2.51 -11.81 3.96
CA LEU A 233 -2.86 -13.11 3.38
C LEU A 233 -2.40 -13.26 1.94
N ALA A 234 -1.81 -12.25 1.29
CA ALA A 234 -1.01 -12.45 0.08
C ALA A 234 0.19 -13.40 0.31
N LEU A 235 0.68 -13.53 1.55
CA LEU A 235 1.80 -14.39 1.92
C LEU A 235 1.31 -15.84 2.11
N ALA A 236 1.87 -16.77 1.33
CA ALA A 236 1.46 -18.18 1.39
C ALA A 236 1.67 -18.81 2.78
N SER A 237 2.71 -18.41 3.50
CA SER A 237 2.99 -18.95 4.85
C SER A 237 1.89 -18.59 5.85
N LEU A 238 1.29 -17.40 5.74
CA LEU A 238 0.26 -16.94 6.67
C LEU A 238 -1.12 -17.55 6.43
N ARG A 239 -1.34 -18.22 5.30
CA ARG A 239 -2.57 -18.98 5.03
C ARG A 239 -2.63 -20.33 5.75
N GLN A 240 -1.56 -20.73 6.41
CA GLN A 240 -1.49 -21.99 7.13
C GLN A 240 -2.35 -21.94 8.39
N SER A 241 -3.04 -23.04 8.71
CA SER A 241 -3.92 -23.17 9.88
C SER A 241 -3.24 -22.86 11.22
N LYS A 242 -1.91 -23.01 11.33
CA LYS A 242 -1.17 -22.61 12.54
C LYS A 242 -1.18 -21.09 12.80
N HIS A 243 -1.42 -20.28 11.78
CA HIS A 243 -1.50 -18.81 11.86
C HIS A 243 -2.94 -18.28 11.84
N ALA A 244 -3.91 -19.18 11.73
CA ALA A 244 -5.34 -18.93 11.77
C ALA A 244 -5.78 -17.83 12.76
N ARG A 245 -5.45 -18.02 14.04
CA ARG A 245 -5.87 -17.16 15.16
C ARG A 245 -5.01 -15.88 15.32
N LYS A 246 -4.15 -15.60 14.34
CA LYS A 246 -3.29 -14.41 14.29
C LYS A 246 -3.97 -13.25 13.58
N PHE A 247 -5.02 -13.50 12.81
CA PHE A 247 -5.82 -12.48 12.11
C PHE A 247 -7.02 -12.07 12.96
N ARG A 248 -7.21 -10.76 13.15
CA ARG A 248 -8.24 -10.19 14.03
C ARG A 248 -8.83 -8.93 13.41
N PRO A 249 -10.15 -8.68 13.55
CA PRO A 249 -10.72 -7.38 13.24
C PRO A 249 -10.08 -6.27 14.08
N ILE A 250 -10.02 -5.05 13.55
CA ILE A 250 -9.42 -3.89 14.20
C ILE A 250 -10.01 -3.59 15.58
N ASP A 251 -11.29 -3.87 15.82
CA ASP A 251 -11.92 -3.65 17.14
C ASP A 251 -11.22 -4.44 18.26
N LEU A 252 -10.68 -5.62 17.94
CA LEU A 252 -9.89 -6.39 18.90
C LEU A 252 -8.53 -5.76 19.19
N PHE A 253 -7.94 -5.00 18.27
CA PHE A 253 -6.75 -4.20 18.57
C PHE A 253 -7.07 -3.19 19.68
N TYR A 254 -8.13 -2.40 19.52
CA TYR A 254 -8.52 -1.40 20.51
C TYR A 254 -8.88 -2.02 21.86
N ALA A 255 -9.62 -3.15 21.85
CA ALA A 255 -9.93 -3.87 23.08
C ALA A 255 -8.68 -4.41 23.78
N GLN A 256 -7.70 -4.94 23.03
CA GLN A 256 -6.47 -5.49 23.57
C GLN A 256 -5.50 -4.41 24.04
N ALA A 257 -5.41 -3.28 23.33
CA ALA A 257 -4.66 -2.11 23.74
C ALA A 257 -5.17 -1.58 25.09
N ARG A 258 -6.49 -1.47 25.25
CA ARG A 258 -7.14 -1.00 26.49
C ARG A 258 -6.79 -1.86 27.70
N VAL A 259 -6.74 -3.18 27.56
CA VAL A 259 -6.48 -4.10 28.69
C VAL A 259 -5.01 -4.54 28.80
N GLY A 260 -4.13 -4.09 27.91
CA GLY A 260 -2.71 -4.43 27.95
C GLY A 260 -2.36 -5.85 27.49
N SER A 261 -3.07 -6.36 26.49
CA SER A 261 -2.90 -7.73 25.98
C SER A 261 -2.48 -7.79 24.51
N LEU A 262 -1.93 -6.69 23.96
CA LEU A 262 -1.37 -6.71 22.61
C LEU A 262 -0.21 -7.71 22.53
N PRO A 263 -0.06 -8.42 21.40
CA PRO A 263 1.09 -9.28 21.14
C PRO A 263 2.37 -8.44 20.99
N ALA A 264 3.51 -9.13 21.02
CA ALA A 264 4.80 -8.48 20.87
C ALA A 264 4.94 -7.78 19.51
N TYR A 265 4.36 -8.34 18.43
CA TYR A 265 4.26 -7.68 17.14
C TYR A 265 2.81 -7.54 16.68
N SER A 266 2.34 -6.32 16.47
CA SER A 266 1.01 -6.03 15.92
C SER A 266 1.17 -5.33 14.57
N PHE A 267 0.71 -5.95 13.49
CA PHE A 267 0.63 -5.31 12.18
C PHE A 267 -0.81 -4.88 11.92
N ILE A 268 -1.02 -3.61 11.55
CA ILE A 268 -2.34 -3.03 11.31
C ILE A 268 -2.49 -2.74 9.82
N GLU A 269 -3.59 -3.22 9.26
CA GLU A 269 -3.99 -3.03 7.87
C GLU A 269 -5.27 -2.17 7.81
N PRO A 270 -5.27 -1.10 6.99
CA PRO A 270 -6.39 -0.18 6.87
C PRO A 270 -7.59 -0.81 6.15
N GLN A 271 -8.60 0.02 5.92
CA GLN A 271 -9.78 -0.23 5.12
C GLN A 271 -9.47 0.15 3.66
N TYR A 272 -9.53 -0.82 2.75
CA TYR A 272 -9.20 -0.62 1.32
C TYR A 272 -10.44 -0.46 0.43
N PHE A 273 -11.60 -0.89 0.90
CA PHE A 273 -12.87 -0.75 0.18
C PHE A 273 -13.75 0.31 0.82
N ASP A 274 -14.41 1.07 -0.05
CA ASP A 274 -15.46 1.99 0.31
C ASP A 274 -16.75 1.23 0.64
N PHE A 275 -17.31 1.47 1.83
CA PHE A 275 -18.66 1.07 2.17
C PHE A 275 -19.47 2.30 2.60
N SER A 276 -20.80 2.20 2.55
CA SER A 276 -21.72 3.33 2.80
C SER A 276 -21.55 4.03 4.16
N ARG A 277 -20.92 3.37 5.15
CA ARG A 277 -20.61 3.94 6.48
C ARG A 277 -19.19 3.65 6.96
N GLU A 278 -18.37 3.01 6.11
CA GLU A 278 -17.01 2.61 6.42
C GLU A 278 -16.16 2.94 5.18
N PRO A 279 -15.80 4.23 4.98
CA PRO A 279 -14.99 4.66 3.84
C PRO A 279 -13.56 4.13 3.94
N GLY A 280 -12.88 4.06 2.79
CA GLY A 280 -11.45 3.79 2.74
C GLY A 280 -10.67 4.73 3.65
N ASN A 281 -9.71 4.19 4.40
CA ASN A 281 -8.92 4.94 5.39
C ASN A 281 -7.41 4.62 5.30
N ASP A 282 -6.98 4.15 4.14
CA ASP A 282 -5.61 3.75 3.82
C ASP A 282 -4.75 4.89 3.26
N ASP A 283 -5.34 6.04 2.94
CA ASP A 283 -4.74 7.15 2.18
C ASP A 283 -4.44 6.84 0.71
N HIS A 284 -4.91 5.74 0.11
CA HIS A 284 -4.73 5.49 -1.33
C HIS A 284 -5.37 6.61 -2.18
N PRO A 285 -4.82 7.01 -3.34
CA PRO A 285 -5.48 7.93 -4.26
C PRO A 285 -6.94 7.54 -4.52
N GLY A 286 -7.84 8.52 -4.45
CA GLY A 286 -9.28 8.33 -4.51
C GLY A 286 -9.99 8.16 -3.16
N HIS A 287 -9.27 7.86 -2.08
CA HIS A 287 -9.83 7.90 -0.71
C HIS A 287 -9.51 9.23 -0.02
N ASP A 288 -10.44 9.71 0.81
CA ASP A 288 -10.30 10.94 1.58
C ASP A 288 -9.32 10.75 2.74
N MET A 289 -8.19 11.46 2.67
CA MET A 289 -7.09 11.34 3.64
C MET A 289 -7.46 11.74 5.07
N ARG A 290 -8.58 12.45 5.27
CA ARG A 290 -9.10 12.72 6.63
C ARG A 290 -9.45 11.43 7.36
N HIS A 291 -9.85 10.37 6.65
CA HIS A 291 -10.10 9.06 7.25
C HIS A 291 -8.81 8.35 7.66
N GLY A 292 -7.73 8.45 6.88
CA GLY A 292 -6.41 7.95 7.31
C GLY A 292 -5.88 8.70 8.53
N GLN A 293 -6.04 10.04 8.58
CA GLN A 293 -5.73 10.82 9.79
C GLN A 293 -6.53 10.33 11.01
N GLN A 294 -7.82 9.99 10.85
CA GLN A 294 -8.64 9.43 11.93
C GLN A 294 -8.15 8.05 12.39
N LEU A 295 -7.74 7.18 11.45
CA LEU A 295 -7.17 5.87 11.79
C LEU A 295 -5.88 6.02 12.59
N ILE A 296 -4.93 6.82 12.10
CA ILE A 296 -3.64 7.07 12.77
C ILE A 296 -3.88 7.64 14.18
N LYS A 297 -4.83 8.56 14.32
CA LYS A 297 -5.25 9.12 15.62
C LYS A 297 -5.79 8.03 16.54
N ALA A 298 -6.73 7.21 16.08
CA ALA A 298 -7.34 6.16 16.88
C ALA A 298 -6.32 5.12 17.36
N VAL A 299 -5.39 4.71 16.48
CA VAL A 299 -4.30 3.78 16.84
C VAL A 299 -3.40 4.39 17.89
N TYR A 300 -2.93 5.64 17.69
CA TYR A 300 -2.09 6.32 18.66
C TYR A 300 -2.77 6.45 20.03
N GLU A 301 -4.00 6.96 20.08
CA GLU A 301 -4.70 7.24 21.33
C GLU A 301 -5.03 5.94 22.09
N ALA A 302 -5.36 4.85 21.39
CA ALA A 302 -5.55 3.55 22.00
C ALA A 302 -4.26 3.02 22.66
N LEU A 303 -3.12 3.14 21.99
CA LEU A 303 -1.83 2.75 22.54
C LEU A 303 -1.40 3.64 23.71
N ARG A 304 -1.63 4.95 23.58
CA ARG A 304 -1.27 5.95 24.59
C ARG A 304 -2.08 5.80 25.87
N ALA A 305 -3.36 5.43 25.75
CA ALA A 305 -4.25 5.13 26.87
C ALA A 305 -3.99 3.74 27.49
N GLY A 306 -3.42 2.81 26.73
CA GLY A 306 -3.18 1.45 27.17
C GLY A 306 -2.07 1.32 28.23
N PRO A 307 -2.15 0.32 29.13
CA PRO A 307 -1.14 0.09 30.16
C PRO A 307 0.23 -0.34 29.59
N GLN A 308 0.26 -0.77 28.32
CA GLN A 308 1.47 -1.16 27.61
C GLN A 308 2.27 0.03 27.03
N TRP A 309 1.75 1.27 27.07
CA TRP A 309 2.34 2.47 26.44
C TRP A 309 3.87 2.61 26.65
N ARG A 310 4.34 2.44 27.89
CA ARG A 310 5.76 2.58 28.24
C ARG A 310 6.69 1.55 27.58
N SER A 311 6.14 0.48 27.01
CA SER A 311 6.88 -0.59 26.34
C SER A 311 6.51 -0.71 24.87
N THR A 312 5.88 0.33 24.29
CA THR A 312 5.39 0.33 22.92
C THR A 312 6.28 1.16 22.00
N LEU A 313 6.54 0.61 20.83
CA LEU A 313 7.00 1.31 19.64
C LEU A 313 5.87 1.26 18.60
N LEU A 314 5.39 2.42 18.16
CA LEU A 314 4.50 2.54 17.00
C LEU A 314 5.31 3.07 15.81
N ILE A 315 5.20 2.40 14.67
CA ILE A 315 5.72 2.84 13.37
C ILE A 315 4.51 3.06 12.47
N VAL A 316 4.36 4.26 11.94
CA VAL A 316 3.39 4.55 10.87
C VAL A 316 4.20 4.81 9.61
N THR A 317 4.00 3.99 8.57
CA THR A 317 4.73 4.08 7.30
C THR A 317 3.78 3.93 6.13
N TYR A 318 4.25 4.20 4.92
CA TYR A 318 3.54 3.95 3.68
C TYR A 318 4.26 2.84 2.90
N ASP A 319 3.54 2.18 2.00
CA ASP A 319 4.05 1.10 1.17
C ASP A 319 4.94 1.60 0.02
N GLU A 320 4.56 2.68 -0.65
CA GLU A 320 5.32 3.38 -1.68
C GLU A 320 4.80 4.83 -1.85
N HIS A 321 5.30 5.57 -2.85
CA HIS A 321 5.12 7.02 -2.96
C HIS A 321 3.85 7.47 -3.71
N GLY A 322 3.13 6.54 -4.34
CA GLY A 322 1.87 6.78 -5.04
C GLY A 322 2.02 7.55 -6.34
N GLY A 323 3.24 7.68 -6.84
CA GLY A 323 3.55 8.52 -8.00
C GLY A 323 3.54 10.03 -7.70
N PHE A 324 3.31 10.43 -6.44
CA PHE A 324 3.45 11.82 -6.02
C PHE A 324 4.90 12.25 -5.93
N PHE A 325 5.15 13.53 -6.18
CA PHE A 325 6.48 14.10 -6.22
C PHE A 325 7.24 13.93 -4.90
N ASP A 326 8.53 13.61 -5.00
CA ASP A 326 9.51 13.75 -3.93
C ASP A 326 10.85 14.17 -4.54
N HIS A 327 11.50 15.15 -3.92
CA HIS A 327 12.72 15.75 -4.45
C HIS A 327 13.98 14.93 -4.13
N VAL A 328 13.92 13.99 -3.18
CA VAL A 328 15.11 13.29 -2.69
C VAL A 328 15.40 12.06 -3.54
N ALA A 329 16.54 12.10 -4.22
CA ALA A 329 17.06 10.98 -4.99
C ALA A 329 17.23 9.71 -4.12
N PRO A 330 16.76 8.55 -4.58
CA PRO A 330 16.79 7.32 -3.80
C PRO A 330 18.19 6.70 -3.74
N PRO A 331 18.61 6.14 -2.59
CA PRO A 331 19.94 5.56 -2.40
C PRO A 331 20.26 4.42 -3.37
N MET A 332 21.45 4.49 -3.98
CA MET A 332 22.02 3.44 -4.85
C MET A 332 23.28 2.77 -4.25
N ALA A 333 24.00 3.48 -3.39
CA ALA A 333 25.30 3.03 -2.90
C ALA A 333 25.17 1.96 -1.81
N GLY A 334 25.84 0.81 -2.00
CA GLY A 334 25.95 -0.24 -0.98
C GLY A 334 24.65 -0.99 -0.69
N VAL A 335 23.60 -0.79 -1.48
CA VAL A 335 22.30 -1.47 -1.36
C VAL A 335 22.46 -2.92 -1.88
N PRO A 336 22.37 -3.97 -1.05
CA PRO A 336 22.62 -5.34 -1.49
C PRO A 336 21.45 -5.93 -2.26
N SER A 337 21.65 -6.77 -3.28
CA SER A 337 20.54 -7.60 -3.78
C SER A 337 20.08 -8.53 -2.64
N PRO A 338 18.77 -8.66 -2.37
CA PRO A 338 18.30 -9.45 -1.21
C PRO A 338 18.69 -10.93 -1.33
N ASP A 339 18.50 -11.51 -2.51
CA ASP A 339 18.63 -12.95 -2.77
C ASP A 339 19.35 -13.26 -4.09
N GLY A 340 20.01 -12.26 -4.69
CA GLY A 340 20.77 -12.40 -5.93
C GLY A 340 19.91 -12.53 -7.19
N ARG A 341 18.59 -12.41 -7.08
CA ARG A 341 17.69 -12.45 -8.23
C ARG A 341 17.75 -11.14 -9.02
N VAL A 342 17.47 -11.28 -10.31
CA VAL A 342 17.33 -10.17 -11.24
C VAL A 342 15.85 -9.98 -11.52
N GLY A 343 15.44 -8.72 -11.61
CA GLY A 343 14.08 -8.31 -11.88
C GLY A 343 13.63 -8.78 -13.25
N GLU A 344 12.37 -9.19 -13.34
CA GLU A 344 11.75 -9.58 -14.61
C GLU A 344 11.63 -8.42 -15.60
N GLU A 345 11.58 -7.19 -15.08
CA GLU A 345 11.52 -5.94 -15.86
C GLU A 345 12.91 -5.28 -15.88
N ASP A 346 13.41 -5.01 -17.09
CA ASP A 346 14.66 -4.31 -17.39
C ASP A 346 15.95 -4.84 -16.75
N GLY A 347 15.94 -6.09 -16.24
CA GLY A 347 17.12 -6.67 -15.60
C GLY A 347 17.51 -5.98 -14.30
N PHE A 348 16.56 -5.39 -13.57
CA PHE A 348 16.83 -4.66 -12.34
C PHE A 348 17.50 -5.54 -11.26
N LEU A 349 18.65 -5.11 -10.76
CA LEU A 349 19.50 -5.94 -9.89
C LEU A 349 19.13 -5.88 -8.40
N PHE A 350 18.10 -5.11 -8.02
CA PHE A 350 17.76 -4.82 -6.62
C PHE A 350 18.94 -4.23 -5.83
N ARG A 351 19.74 -3.39 -6.47
CA ARG A 351 20.87 -2.66 -5.85
C ARG A 351 20.61 -1.17 -5.70
N ARG A 352 19.33 -0.80 -5.62
CA ARG A 352 18.84 0.56 -5.43
C ARG A 352 17.47 0.50 -4.76
N LEU A 353 17.15 1.53 -3.97
CA LEU A 353 15.83 1.69 -3.34
C LEU A 353 14.85 2.43 -4.26
N GLY A 354 13.59 2.50 -3.85
CA GLY A 354 12.56 3.36 -4.42
C GLY A 354 12.48 4.73 -3.76
N VAL A 355 11.45 5.49 -4.12
CA VAL A 355 11.22 6.87 -3.67
C VAL A 355 10.98 6.92 -2.16
N ARG A 356 11.28 8.07 -1.55
CA ARG A 356 11.08 8.31 -0.12
C ARG A 356 9.58 8.26 0.23
N VAL A 357 9.28 7.66 1.37
CA VAL A 357 7.92 7.53 1.92
C VAL A 357 7.85 8.15 3.33
N PRO A 358 6.68 8.63 3.76
CA PRO A 358 6.48 9.14 5.11
C PRO A 358 6.70 8.03 6.14
N THR A 359 7.43 8.31 7.21
CA THR A 359 7.51 7.39 8.35
C THR A 359 7.61 8.12 9.69
N LEU A 360 6.66 7.85 10.58
CA LEU A 360 6.64 8.35 11.95
C LEU A 360 7.07 7.23 12.91
N VAL A 361 7.91 7.58 13.87
CA VAL A 361 8.38 6.67 14.93
C VAL A 361 7.95 7.22 16.27
N VAL A 362 7.00 6.52 16.91
CA VAL A 362 6.27 7.01 18.08
C VAL A 362 6.54 6.09 19.27
N SER A 363 7.17 6.64 20.30
CA SER A 363 7.44 5.94 21.56
C SER A 363 7.73 6.95 22.67
N PRO A 364 7.39 6.65 23.94
CA PRO A 364 7.81 7.52 25.05
C PRO A 364 9.33 7.53 25.25
N TRP A 365 10.09 6.70 24.53
CA TRP A 365 11.55 6.65 24.59
C TRP A 365 12.25 7.56 23.57
N ILE A 366 11.49 8.32 22.78
CA ILE A 366 12.01 9.23 21.74
C ILE A 366 11.83 10.67 22.19
N ASP A 367 12.86 11.49 22.03
CA ASP A 367 12.81 12.92 22.34
C ASP A 367 11.81 13.66 21.44
N LYS A 368 11.23 14.73 21.98
CA LYS A 368 10.20 15.51 21.27
C LYS A 368 10.79 16.16 20.01
N GLY A 369 10.13 16.01 18.86
CA GLY A 369 10.48 16.71 17.62
C GLY A 369 11.77 16.19 16.97
N THR A 370 12.11 14.92 17.19
CA THR A 370 13.31 14.31 16.62
C THR A 370 13.18 14.16 15.10
N VAL A 371 14.18 14.55 14.32
CA VAL A 371 14.29 14.17 12.91
C VAL A 371 15.33 13.06 12.77
N ILE A 372 14.97 11.96 12.11
CA ILE A 372 15.83 10.80 11.91
C ILE A 372 16.24 10.70 10.43
N HIS A 373 17.46 11.17 10.13
CA HIS A 373 17.99 11.18 8.76
C HIS A 373 18.60 9.86 8.30
N ARG A 374 19.34 9.15 9.15
CA ARG A 374 20.06 7.92 8.73
C ARG A 374 20.16 6.95 9.90
N PRO A 375 20.18 5.63 9.62
CA PRO A 375 20.42 4.65 10.67
C PRO A 375 21.87 4.71 11.16
N ARG A 376 22.11 4.17 12.36
CA ARG A 376 23.45 4.11 12.98
C ARG A 376 24.26 2.85 12.61
N GLY A 377 23.87 2.17 11.53
CA GLY A 377 24.42 0.89 11.11
C GLY A 377 23.34 -0.03 10.55
N PRO A 378 23.64 -1.32 10.31
CA PRO A 378 24.90 -2.00 10.63
C PRO A 378 26.08 -1.64 9.71
N TYR A 379 25.84 -1.00 8.57
CA TYR A 379 26.87 -0.51 7.65
C TYR A 379 26.75 1.01 7.49
N ASN A 380 27.84 1.69 7.10
CA ASN A 380 27.79 3.13 6.79
C ASN A 380 26.85 3.45 5.61
N SER A 381 26.62 2.48 4.73
CA SER A 381 25.68 2.60 3.61
C SER A 381 24.22 2.30 4.00
N SER A 382 23.97 1.76 5.19
CA SER A 382 22.62 1.36 5.63
C SER A 382 21.64 2.53 5.52
N GLN A 383 20.42 2.23 5.09
CA GLN A 383 19.32 3.18 5.00
C GLN A 383 18.12 2.67 5.78
N PHE A 384 17.18 3.57 6.04
CA PHE A 384 15.84 3.18 6.44
C PHE A 384 15.00 2.89 5.19
N GLU A 385 14.38 1.71 5.19
CA GLU A 385 13.47 1.22 4.15
C GLU A 385 12.64 0.06 4.74
N HIS A 386 11.66 -0.50 4.03
CA HIS A 386 10.68 -1.41 4.64
C HIS A 386 11.26 -2.60 5.41
N THR A 387 12.41 -3.16 5.01
CA THR A 387 13.03 -4.26 5.79
C THR A 387 13.70 -3.80 7.09
N SER A 388 13.78 -2.49 7.34
CA SER A 388 14.13 -1.88 8.63
C SER A 388 13.11 -2.25 9.72
N VAL A 389 11.87 -2.58 9.35
CA VAL A 389 10.90 -3.19 10.28
C VAL A 389 11.42 -4.53 10.77
N ALA A 390 11.83 -5.43 9.86
CA ALA A 390 12.40 -6.72 10.23
C ALA A 390 13.70 -6.57 11.03
N ALA A 391 14.60 -5.67 10.63
CA ALA A 391 15.82 -5.36 11.38
C ALA A 391 15.51 -4.88 12.80
N THR A 392 14.54 -3.97 12.94
CA THR A 392 14.09 -3.46 14.25
C THR A 392 13.48 -4.56 15.11
N LEU A 393 12.62 -5.42 14.56
CA LEU A 393 12.03 -6.55 15.28
C LEU A 393 13.09 -7.54 15.75
N ARG A 394 14.09 -7.82 14.91
CA ARG A 394 15.22 -8.69 15.28
C ARG A 394 16.00 -8.11 16.45
N ASP A 395 16.32 -6.82 16.41
CA ASP A 395 17.07 -6.17 17.48
C ASP A 395 16.27 -6.05 18.78
N VAL A 396 15.01 -5.61 18.69
CA VAL A 396 14.13 -5.46 19.86
C VAL A 396 13.93 -6.79 20.58
N PHE A 397 13.71 -7.89 19.85
CA PHE A 397 13.45 -9.21 20.45
C PHE A 397 14.70 -10.10 20.58
N GLY A 398 15.90 -9.57 20.34
CA GLY A 398 17.15 -10.32 20.50
C GLY A 398 17.31 -11.49 19.51
N LEU A 399 16.73 -11.39 18.31
CA LEU A 399 16.75 -12.40 17.26
C LEU A 399 18.02 -12.25 16.40
N SER A 400 19.16 -12.64 16.98
CA SER A 400 20.49 -12.39 16.42
C SER A 400 21.12 -13.59 15.69
N SER A 401 20.44 -14.74 15.61
CA SER A 401 20.99 -15.90 14.92
C SER A 401 20.95 -15.70 13.40
N LYS A 402 21.84 -16.37 12.66
CA LYS A 402 21.82 -16.36 11.19
C LYS A 402 20.47 -16.85 10.62
N GLN A 403 19.73 -17.68 11.36
CA GLN A 403 18.44 -18.20 10.96
C GLN A 403 17.28 -17.21 11.19
N ASP A 404 17.54 -16.10 11.89
CA ASP A 404 16.56 -15.02 12.10
C ASP A 404 16.61 -13.98 10.97
N VAL A 405 17.77 -13.78 10.35
CA VAL A 405 17.98 -12.88 9.20
C VAL A 405 17.34 -13.45 7.93
N LEU A 406 16.41 -12.72 7.32
CA LEU A 406 15.63 -13.21 6.17
C LEU A 406 16.46 -13.27 4.88
N THR A 407 17.14 -12.18 4.54
CA THR A 407 17.91 -11.98 3.31
C THR A 407 19.12 -11.07 3.56
N ALA A 408 19.89 -10.75 2.52
CA ALA A 408 20.95 -9.74 2.65
C ALA A 408 20.38 -8.31 2.85
N ARG A 409 19.11 -8.07 2.49
CA ARG A 409 18.48 -6.75 2.59
C ARG A 409 18.16 -6.39 4.05
N ASP A 410 17.48 -7.24 4.82
CA ASP A 410 17.20 -6.95 6.24
C ASP A 410 18.45 -7.04 7.11
N ALA A 411 19.48 -7.78 6.69
CA ALA A 411 20.79 -7.77 7.33
C ALA A 411 21.52 -6.43 7.17
N TRP A 412 21.22 -5.68 6.11
CA TRP A 412 21.84 -4.40 5.78
C TRP A 412 21.00 -3.21 6.26
N ALA A 413 19.69 -3.35 6.33
CA ALA A 413 18.78 -2.27 6.70
C ALA A 413 19.01 -1.76 8.12
N GLY A 414 18.69 -0.48 8.32
CA GLY A 414 18.80 0.17 9.62
C GLY A 414 17.80 -0.33 10.64
N SER A 415 18.20 -0.37 11.91
CA SER A 415 17.30 -0.62 13.04
C SER A 415 16.98 0.68 13.76
N LEU A 416 15.75 0.80 14.27
CA LEU A 416 15.30 1.92 15.10
C LEU A 416 15.74 1.80 16.56
N LEU A 417 16.21 0.62 17.00
CA LEU A 417 16.58 0.38 18.39
C LEU A 417 17.57 1.43 18.97
N PRO A 418 18.62 1.86 18.25
CA PRO A 418 19.55 2.87 18.76
C PRO A 418 18.89 4.20 19.15
N PHE A 419 17.80 4.59 18.47
CA PHE A 419 17.05 5.82 18.75
C PHE A 419 16.12 5.67 19.96
N LEU A 420 15.69 4.44 20.27
CA LEU A 420 14.89 4.10 21.46
C LEU A 420 15.74 3.93 22.72
N SER A 421 17.06 3.98 22.57
CA SER A 421 18.04 3.74 23.63
C SER A 421 18.62 5.02 24.22
N LEU A 422 18.32 6.18 23.63
CA LEU A 422 18.94 7.48 23.98
C LEU A 422 18.53 7.98 25.36
N ARG A 423 17.33 7.59 25.81
CA ARG A 423 16.78 8.02 27.10
C ARG A 423 17.00 6.99 28.19
N SER A 424 17.26 7.48 29.40
CA SER A 424 17.30 6.67 30.64
C SER A 424 15.90 6.43 31.22
N SER A 425 14.94 7.32 30.97
CA SER A 425 13.56 7.25 31.44
C SER A 425 12.55 7.59 30.33
N PRO A 426 11.34 6.98 30.35
CA PRO A 426 10.30 7.30 29.38
C PRO A 426 9.79 8.72 29.63
N ARG A 427 9.42 9.40 28.56
CA ARG A 427 8.76 10.70 28.60
C ARG A 427 7.41 10.62 29.31
N THR A 428 7.10 11.70 30.02
CA THR A 428 5.84 11.89 30.74
C THR A 428 4.95 12.94 30.08
N ASP A 429 5.47 13.66 29.09
CA ASP A 429 4.83 14.76 28.36
C ASP A 429 4.20 14.32 27.02
N CYS A 430 4.11 13.00 26.75
CA CYS A 430 3.49 12.49 25.53
C CYS A 430 1.99 12.82 25.51
N PRO A 431 1.46 13.43 24.44
CA PRO A 431 0.10 13.95 24.41
C PRO A 431 -0.92 12.82 24.59
N TRP A 432 -1.95 13.03 25.41
CA TRP A 432 -3.00 12.03 25.61
C TRP A 432 -3.94 11.92 24.41
N THR A 433 -4.19 13.06 23.77
CA THR A 433 -5.00 13.18 22.57
C THR A 433 -4.26 13.98 21.52
N LEU A 434 -4.49 13.66 20.25
CA LEU A 434 -4.02 14.42 19.10
C LEU A 434 -5.07 15.45 18.67
N PRO A 435 -4.71 16.45 17.85
CA PRO A 435 -5.67 17.40 17.30
C PRO A 435 -6.87 16.73 16.63
N ALA A 436 -7.99 17.45 16.57
CA ALA A 436 -9.14 17.02 15.80
C ALA A 436 -8.79 17.04 14.30
N VAL A 437 -9.30 16.05 13.57
CA VAL A 437 -9.30 16.10 12.11
C VAL A 437 -10.41 17.07 11.70
N ALA A 438 -10.15 17.93 10.71
CA ALA A 438 -11.15 18.86 10.20
C ALA A 438 -12.47 18.12 9.92
N SER A 439 -13.61 18.73 10.26
CA SER A 439 -14.89 18.08 10.02
C SER A 439 -15.00 17.77 8.53
N ILE A 440 -15.32 16.52 8.23
CA ILE A 440 -15.75 16.14 6.89
C ILE A 440 -17.09 16.83 6.74
N SER A 441 -17.10 17.98 6.07
CA SER A 441 -18.28 18.83 5.96
C SER A 441 -19.49 17.99 5.60
N SER A 442 -20.57 18.13 6.34
CA SER A 442 -21.89 17.60 5.97
C SER A 442 -22.47 18.30 4.74
N ALA A 443 -21.73 19.22 4.10
CA ALA A 443 -22.08 19.74 2.79
C ALA A 443 -21.90 18.62 1.75
N PRO A 444 -22.85 18.45 0.82
CA PRO A 444 -22.84 17.36 -0.15
C PRO A 444 -21.80 17.60 -1.26
N LEU A 445 -20.52 17.60 -0.92
CA LEU A 445 -19.53 16.94 -1.75
C LEU A 445 -19.50 15.49 -1.29
N ALA A 446 -20.47 14.81 -1.87
CA ALA A 446 -20.72 13.40 -1.86
C ALA A 446 -19.45 12.52 -1.74
N TYR A 447 -19.14 12.06 -0.51
CA TYR A 447 -18.97 10.62 -0.36
C TYR A 447 -20.35 9.97 -0.56
N THR A 448 -20.89 10.08 -1.78
CA THR A 448 -21.88 9.11 -2.21
C THR A 448 -21.05 7.91 -2.51
N PHE A 449 -21.04 6.94 -1.59
CA PHE A 449 -20.66 5.58 -1.92
C PHE A 449 -21.38 5.22 -3.22
N ASN A 450 -20.66 5.29 -4.34
CA ASN A 450 -21.21 4.97 -5.63
C ASN A 450 -20.99 3.48 -5.78
N ALA A 451 -22.00 2.74 -5.37
CA ALA A 451 -22.03 1.29 -5.48
C ALA A 451 -21.64 0.78 -6.88
N SER A 452 -21.78 1.62 -7.92
CA SER A 452 -21.48 1.31 -9.31
C SER A 452 -20.16 1.84 -9.85
N GLN A 453 -19.29 2.42 -9.02
CA GLN A 453 -17.96 2.80 -9.46
C GLN A 453 -17.10 1.59 -9.83
N PRO A 454 -16.21 1.74 -10.83
CA PRO A 454 -15.14 0.78 -11.08
C PRO A 454 -14.25 0.60 -9.85
N LEU A 455 -13.59 -0.55 -9.77
CA LEU A 455 -12.59 -0.84 -8.74
C LEU A 455 -11.27 -0.17 -9.08
N SER A 456 -10.57 0.34 -8.05
CA SER A 456 -9.18 0.77 -8.18
C SER A 456 -8.26 -0.43 -8.48
N ALA A 457 -7.02 -0.16 -8.92
CA ALA A 457 -6.03 -1.22 -9.14
C ALA A 457 -5.78 -2.03 -7.86
N LEU A 458 -5.61 -1.35 -6.72
CA LEU A 458 -5.46 -1.97 -5.40
C LEU A 458 -6.65 -2.86 -5.02
N GLN A 459 -7.88 -2.38 -5.18
CA GLN A 459 -9.08 -3.16 -4.84
C GLN A 459 -9.21 -4.44 -5.67
N ARG A 460 -8.80 -4.38 -6.95
CA ARG A 460 -8.74 -5.57 -7.81
C ARG A 460 -7.70 -6.59 -7.31
N ASP A 461 -6.61 -6.12 -6.73
CA ASP A 461 -5.56 -6.96 -6.17
C ASP A 461 -6.01 -7.59 -4.84
N MET A 462 -6.70 -6.82 -4.00
CA MET A 462 -7.37 -7.33 -2.80
C MET A 462 -8.42 -8.41 -3.12
N LEU A 463 -9.13 -8.30 -4.25
CA LEU A 463 -10.03 -9.36 -4.70
C LEU A 463 -9.30 -10.67 -5.02
N ALA A 464 -8.07 -10.62 -5.52
CA ALA A 464 -7.27 -11.83 -5.75
C ALA A 464 -6.92 -12.54 -4.44
N ILE A 465 -6.62 -11.77 -3.38
CA ILE A 465 -6.39 -12.31 -2.04
C ILE A 465 -7.68 -12.90 -1.47
N ALA A 466 -8.81 -12.19 -1.59
CA ALA A 466 -10.12 -12.68 -1.14
C ALA A 466 -10.53 -13.97 -1.87
N ALA A 467 -10.30 -14.06 -3.18
CA ALA A 467 -10.58 -15.25 -3.97
C ALA A 467 -9.76 -16.46 -3.50
N ALA A 468 -8.55 -16.26 -2.98
CA ALA A 468 -7.71 -17.33 -2.46
C ALA A 468 -8.19 -17.94 -1.15
N ILE A 469 -8.94 -17.17 -0.35
CA ILE A 469 -9.45 -17.57 0.97
C ILE A 469 -10.96 -17.83 0.97
N SER A 470 -11.55 -17.80 -0.22
CA SER A 470 -12.95 -18.11 -0.45
C SER A 470 -13.22 -19.63 -0.33
N PRO A 471 -14.47 -20.04 -0.04
CA PRO A 471 -14.84 -21.45 0.11
C PRO A 471 -14.59 -22.31 -1.12
N ALA A 472 -14.66 -21.73 -2.31
CA ALA A 472 -14.31 -22.39 -3.57
C ALA A 472 -13.00 -21.80 -4.11
N PRO A 473 -11.90 -22.59 -4.15
CA PRO A 473 -10.65 -22.13 -4.73
C PRO A 473 -10.85 -21.72 -6.19
N MET A 474 -10.45 -20.50 -6.53
CA MET A 474 -10.53 -19.97 -7.88
C MET A 474 -9.33 -20.39 -8.71
N ALA A 475 -9.55 -20.88 -9.94
CA ALA A 475 -8.47 -21.13 -10.88
C ALA A 475 -7.87 -19.79 -11.36
N PRO A 476 -6.54 -19.68 -11.56
CA PRO A 476 -5.92 -18.44 -12.04
C PRO A 476 -6.52 -17.90 -13.35
N SER A 477 -6.95 -18.78 -14.26
CA SER A 477 -7.60 -18.41 -15.51
C SER A 477 -8.98 -17.76 -15.34
N ALA A 478 -9.65 -18.00 -14.20
CA ALA A 478 -10.96 -17.43 -13.88
C ALA A 478 -10.89 -16.07 -13.17
N LEU A 479 -9.71 -15.69 -12.68
CA LEU A 479 -9.54 -14.52 -11.81
C LEU A 479 -9.83 -13.20 -12.53
N GLU A 480 -9.20 -12.94 -13.67
CA GLU A 480 -9.39 -11.68 -14.40
C GLU A 480 -10.84 -11.50 -14.88
N PRO A 481 -11.50 -12.50 -15.50
CA PRO A 481 -12.93 -12.41 -15.81
C PRO A 481 -13.80 -12.13 -14.59
N PHE A 482 -13.49 -12.74 -13.45
CA PHE A 482 -14.21 -12.51 -12.20
C PHE A 482 -14.06 -11.07 -11.70
N VAL A 483 -12.83 -10.59 -11.53
CA VAL A 483 -12.51 -9.23 -11.09
C VAL A 483 -13.15 -8.18 -12.02
N ASN A 484 -13.06 -8.38 -13.33
CA ASN A 484 -13.66 -7.48 -14.34
C ASN A 484 -15.20 -7.41 -14.27
N SER A 485 -15.84 -8.38 -13.63
CA SER A 485 -17.30 -8.49 -13.55
C SER A 485 -17.93 -7.78 -12.36
N LEU A 486 -17.11 -7.26 -11.43
CA LEU A 486 -17.54 -6.68 -10.17
C LEU A 486 -17.43 -5.16 -10.16
N GLN A 487 -18.36 -4.53 -9.45
CA GLN A 487 -18.29 -3.12 -9.04
C GLN A 487 -17.92 -3.05 -7.55
N GLN A 488 -17.56 -1.86 -7.06
CA GLN A 488 -17.18 -1.59 -5.67
C GLN A 488 -18.06 -2.31 -4.62
N ASN A 489 -19.39 -2.20 -4.74
CA ASN A 489 -20.30 -2.84 -3.79
C ASN A 489 -20.24 -4.38 -3.80
N GLU A 490 -20.22 -4.99 -4.99
CA GLU A 490 -20.21 -6.43 -5.18
C GLU A 490 -18.87 -7.00 -4.71
N ALA A 491 -17.77 -6.30 -4.98
CA ALA A 491 -16.45 -6.63 -4.52
C ALA A 491 -16.35 -6.57 -2.98
N GLY A 492 -16.84 -5.49 -2.36
CA GLY A 492 -16.83 -5.36 -0.90
C GLY A 492 -17.63 -6.47 -0.21
N VAL A 493 -18.80 -6.84 -0.74
CA VAL A 493 -19.59 -7.98 -0.21
C VAL A 493 -18.83 -9.30 -0.35
N PHE A 494 -18.22 -9.54 -1.52
CA PHE A 494 -17.41 -10.74 -1.76
C PHE A 494 -16.25 -10.84 -0.77
N VAL A 495 -15.49 -9.76 -0.59
CA VAL A 495 -14.36 -9.65 0.33
C VAL A 495 -14.79 -9.97 1.76
N ARG A 496 -15.80 -9.28 2.29
CA ARG A 496 -16.30 -9.54 3.66
C ARG A 496 -16.74 -10.98 3.84
N THR A 497 -17.37 -11.57 2.82
CA THR A 497 -17.83 -12.96 2.88
C THR A 497 -16.66 -13.94 2.90
N ALA A 498 -15.66 -13.75 2.02
CA ALA A 498 -14.47 -14.57 1.96
C ALA A 498 -13.68 -14.52 3.28
N VAL A 499 -13.51 -13.31 3.84
CA VAL A 499 -12.84 -13.11 5.13
C VAL A 499 -13.62 -13.74 6.28
N SER A 500 -14.94 -13.57 6.33
CA SER A 500 -15.79 -14.20 7.34
C SER A 500 -15.69 -15.73 7.29
N TYR A 501 -15.71 -16.30 6.08
CA TYR A 501 -15.52 -17.73 5.88
C TYR A 501 -14.14 -18.19 6.36
N PHE A 502 -13.07 -17.48 5.97
CA PHE A 502 -11.71 -17.77 6.39
C PHE A 502 -11.60 -17.80 7.93
N LEU A 503 -12.09 -16.77 8.62
CA LEU A 503 -12.09 -16.69 10.08
C LEU A 503 -12.95 -17.78 10.73
N ALA A 504 -14.09 -18.16 10.14
CA ALA A 504 -14.94 -19.21 10.68
C ALA A 504 -14.27 -20.60 10.61
N GLN A 505 -13.63 -20.93 9.47
CA GLN A 505 -12.82 -22.15 9.33
C GLN A 505 -11.68 -22.21 10.37
N GLN A 506 -11.13 -21.05 10.71
CA GLN A 506 -10.08 -20.93 11.73
C GLN A 506 -10.60 -21.19 13.16
N ALA A 507 -11.87 -20.86 13.45
CA ALA A 507 -12.48 -21.08 14.74
C ALA A 507 -12.86 -22.56 14.96
N SER A 508 -13.31 -23.26 13.92
CA SER A 508 -13.77 -24.66 14.00
C SER A 508 -12.66 -25.72 13.96
N GLY A 509 -11.39 -25.32 13.86
CA GLY A 509 -10.27 -26.28 13.84
C GLY A 509 -10.17 -27.10 12.54
N GLY A 510 -10.77 -26.63 11.45
CA GLY A 510 -10.77 -27.31 10.15
C GLY A 510 -11.83 -28.41 10.00
N ASP A 511 -12.64 -28.67 11.03
CA ASP A 511 -13.84 -29.47 10.85
C ASP A 511 -14.90 -28.56 10.19
N GLY A 512 -15.41 -28.99 9.03
CA GLY A 512 -16.18 -28.19 8.09
C GLY A 512 -17.60 -27.85 8.58
N GLY A 513 -17.72 -27.29 9.78
CA GLY A 513 -18.97 -26.76 10.31
C GLY A 513 -19.59 -25.81 9.29
N ARG A 514 -20.86 -26.04 8.94
CA ARG A 514 -21.62 -25.18 8.03
C ARG A 514 -21.55 -23.75 8.53
N VAL A 515 -20.77 -22.91 7.85
CA VAL A 515 -20.83 -21.46 8.03
C VAL A 515 -22.22 -21.03 7.58
N GLN A 516 -23.04 -20.61 8.52
CA GLN A 516 -24.38 -20.09 8.24
C GLN A 516 -24.19 -18.73 7.55
N MET A 517 -24.30 -18.72 6.23
CA MET A 517 -24.23 -17.48 5.44
C MET A 517 -25.37 -16.54 5.79
N LEU A 518 -25.12 -15.24 5.58
CA LEU A 518 -26.11 -14.16 5.64
C LEU A 518 -27.43 -14.60 4.98
N SER A 519 -28.47 -14.87 5.79
CA SER A 519 -29.82 -15.08 5.28
C SER A 519 -30.33 -13.75 4.75
N CYS A 520 -30.96 -13.78 3.58
CA CYS A 520 -31.36 -12.56 2.89
C CYS A 520 -32.80 -12.66 2.42
N ASP A 521 -33.59 -11.64 2.75
CA ASP A 521 -34.98 -11.53 2.38
C ASP A 521 -35.14 -11.07 0.91
N ARG A 522 -35.66 -11.95 0.04
CA ARG A 522 -35.56 -11.89 -1.44
C ARG A 522 -36.09 -10.59 -2.10
N GLY A 523 -36.72 -9.69 -1.34
CA GLY A 523 -37.17 -8.38 -1.80
C GLY A 523 -36.09 -7.31 -1.91
N LYS A 524 -34.90 -7.49 -1.31
CA LYS A 524 -33.88 -6.43 -1.21
C LYS A 524 -32.79 -6.55 -2.28
N TRP A 525 -32.32 -5.42 -2.82
CA TRP A 525 -31.38 -5.41 -3.95
C TRP A 525 -30.07 -6.16 -3.66
N TRP A 526 -29.57 -6.10 -2.42
CA TRP A 526 -28.38 -6.82 -2.00
C TRP A 526 -28.57 -8.34 -1.93
N CYS A 527 -29.80 -8.86 -1.84
CA CYS A 527 -30.02 -10.31 -1.91
C CYS A 527 -29.70 -10.87 -3.29
N ARG A 528 -29.88 -10.10 -4.36
CA ARG A 528 -29.44 -10.52 -5.71
C ARG A 528 -27.93 -10.60 -5.79
N VAL A 529 -27.23 -9.68 -5.12
CA VAL A 529 -25.76 -9.73 -4.98
C VAL A 529 -25.37 -10.97 -4.19
N VAL A 530 -25.95 -11.22 -3.01
CA VAL A 530 -25.66 -12.40 -2.19
C VAL A 530 -25.92 -13.71 -2.96
N VAL A 531 -27.04 -13.83 -3.67
CA VAL A 531 -27.35 -15.03 -4.50
C VAL A 531 -26.39 -15.17 -5.68
N ARG A 532 -26.04 -14.07 -6.36
CA ARG A 532 -25.00 -14.08 -7.40
C ARG A 532 -23.65 -14.51 -6.82
N MET A 533 -23.29 -14.04 -5.63
CA MET A 533 -22.05 -14.41 -4.94
C MET A 533 -22.06 -15.87 -4.48
N GLN A 534 -23.16 -16.38 -3.94
CA GLN A 534 -23.30 -17.80 -3.59
C GLN A 534 -23.05 -18.69 -4.81
N ARG A 535 -23.59 -18.31 -5.98
CA ARG A 535 -23.34 -19.01 -7.25
C ARG A 535 -21.88 -18.90 -7.69
N LEU A 536 -21.27 -17.71 -7.60
CA LEU A 536 -19.86 -17.49 -7.94
C LEU A 536 -18.92 -18.28 -7.01
N MET A 537 -19.31 -18.49 -5.75
CA MET A 537 -18.57 -19.25 -4.75
C MET A 537 -18.94 -20.75 -4.72
N GLY A 538 -19.79 -21.24 -5.63
CA GLY A 538 -20.18 -22.65 -5.69
C GLY A 538 -20.98 -23.15 -4.48
N LEU A 539 -21.66 -22.26 -3.76
CA LEU A 539 -22.44 -22.60 -2.55
C LEU A 539 -23.92 -22.85 -2.88
N SER A 540 -24.55 -23.83 -2.21
CA SER A 540 -25.98 -24.12 -2.34
C SER A 540 -26.86 -23.06 -1.68
N GLU A 541 -27.98 -22.69 -2.31
CA GLU A 541 -28.98 -21.74 -1.76
C GLU A 541 -29.58 -22.29 -0.46
N ASN A 542 -29.33 -21.64 0.68
CA ASN A 542 -29.91 -22.02 1.97
C ASN A 542 -31.13 -21.11 2.25
N THR A 543 -32.32 -21.54 1.82
CA THR A 543 -33.57 -20.79 2.07
C THR A 543 -34.28 -21.36 3.29
N SER A 544 -34.17 -20.69 4.44
CA SER A 544 -35.04 -20.99 5.59
C SER A 544 -36.34 -20.18 5.44
N SER A 545 -37.41 -20.82 4.98
CA SER A 545 -38.78 -20.35 5.23
C SER A 545 -39.30 -21.09 6.46
N SER A 546 -39.48 -20.39 7.58
CA SER A 546 -40.22 -20.91 8.72
C SER A 546 -41.70 -20.95 8.37
N SER A 547 -42.21 -22.12 8.01
CA SER A 547 -43.66 -22.40 7.97
C SER A 547 -44.08 -22.90 9.35
N SER A 548 -44.72 -22.03 10.13
CA SER A 548 -45.55 -22.45 11.25
C SER A 548 -46.92 -22.85 10.72
N ASP A 549 -47.29 -24.10 11.00
CA ASP A 549 -48.61 -24.67 10.81
C ASP A 549 -49.69 -23.85 11.54
N GLY A 550 -50.82 -23.66 10.88
CA GLY A 550 -52.01 -22.96 11.39
C GLY A 550 -53.03 -22.85 10.27
N GLY A 551 -54.00 -23.75 10.27
CA GLY A 551 -55.00 -23.90 9.21
C GLY A 551 -56.13 -22.87 9.21
N GLU A 552 -57.04 -23.14 8.27
CA GLU A 552 -58.34 -22.51 7.96
C GLU A 552 -58.35 -21.32 6.98
N GLY A 553 -59.13 -21.48 5.91
CA GLY A 553 -59.63 -20.38 5.07
C GLY A 553 -59.58 -20.64 3.57
N ASP A 554 -60.65 -21.24 3.05
CA ASP A 554 -61.01 -21.39 1.63
C ASP A 554 -61.33 -20.01 1.02
N ASP A 555 -60.63 -19.58 -0.05
CA ASP A 555 -61.14 -18.73 -1.16
C ASP A 555 -60.00 -18.29 -2.11
N GLY A 556 -60.25 -18.28 -3.43
CA GLY A 556 -59.49 -17.42 -4.35
C GLY A 556 -58.89 -18.01 -5.64
N GLY A 557 -59.59 -18.88 -6.36
CA GLY A 557 -59.18 -19.37 -7.70
C GLY A 557 -59.15 -18.33 -8.85
N ALA A 558 -59.18 -17.03 -8.56
CA ALA A 558 -59.15 -15.95 -9.56
C ALA A 558 -57.78 -15.25 -9.70
N ASP A 559 -56.88 -15.42 -8.73
CA ASP A 559 -55.72 -14.54 -8.54
C ASP A 559 -54.45 -15.00 -9.29
N ASP A 560 -54.35 -16.29 -9.64
CA ASP A 560 -53.17 -16.85 -10.31
C ASP A 560 -53.12 -16.59 -11.82
N LYS A 561 -54.27 -16.48 -12.49
CA LYS A 561 -54.31 -16.12 -13.93
C LYS A 561 -53.91 -14.67 -14.17
N GLU A 562 -54.21 -13.77 -13.24
CA GLU A 562 -53.86 -12.36 -13.35
C GLU A 562 -52.38 -12.13 -13.04
N LYS A 563 -51.81 -12.85 -12.06
CA LYS A 563 -50.36 -12.88 -11.77
C LYS A 563 -49.53 -13.44 -12.94
N GLU A 564 -49.99 -14.51 -13.58
CA GLU A 564 -49.36 -15.10 -14.77
C GLU A 564 -49.36 -14.12 -15.96
N LYS A 565 -50.48 -13.40 -16.17
CA LYS A 565 -50.61 -12.40 -17.23
C LYS A 565 -49.71 -11.19 -16.99
N ALA A 566 -49.63 -10.71 -15.75
CA ALA A 566 -48.72 -9.62 -15.35
C ALA A 566 -47.24 -10.01 -15.48
N ARG A 567 -46.89 -11.28 -15.23
CA ARG A 567 -45.53 -11.80 -15.42
C ARG A 567 -45.14 -11.83 -16.89
N LYS A 568 -46.01 -12.33 -17.77
CA LYS A 568 -45.78 -12.36 -19.23
C LYS A 568 -45.64 -10.95 -19.82
N GLU A 569 -46.43 -9.99 -19.35
CA GLU A 569 -46.31 -8.60 -19.80
C GLU A 569 -44.99 -7.96 -19.33
N LYS A 570 -44.55 -8.23 -18.09
CA LYS A 570 -43.22 -7.79 -17.61
C LYS A 570 -42.06 -8.40 -18.38
N GLU A 571 -42.16 -9.66 -18.80
CA GLU A 571 -41.14 -10.30 -19.65
C GLU A 571 -41.10 -9.66 -21.04
N ARG A 572 -42.26 -9.38 -21.63
CA ARG A 572 -42.35 -8.70 -22.93
C ARG A 572 -41.75 -7.29 -22.90
N GLN A 573 -42.04 -6.53 -21.85
CA GLN A 573 -41.46 -5.19 -21.65
C GLN A 573 -39.94 -5.22 -21.45
N LYS A 574 -39.41 -6.22 -20.75
CA LYS A 574 -37.96 -6.42 -20.59
C LYS A 574 -37.27 -6.74 -21.92
N GLU A 575 -37.90 -7.57 -22.74
CA GLU A 575 -37.34 -7.96 -24.04
C GLU A 575 -37.36 -6.77 -25.03
N GLU A 576 -38.42 -5.96 -25.01
CA GLU A 576 -38.49 -4.73 -25.79
C GLU A 576 -37.43 -3.69 -25.34
N ALA A 577 -37.24 -3.53 -24.03
CA ALA A 577 -36.19 -2.65 -23.49
C ALA A 577 -34.78 -3.14 -23.86
N LYS A 578 -34.55 -4.46 -23.90
CA LYS A 578 -33.28 -5.05 -24.36
C LYS A 578 -33.04 -4.76 -25.84
N ARG A 579 -34.06 -4.91 -26.69
CA ARG A 579 -33.98 -4.58 -28.13
C ARG A 579 -33.65 -3.11 -28.36
N LYS A 580 -34.31 -2.18 -27.65
CA LYS A 580 -34.02 -0.74 -27.74
C LYS A 580 -32.57 -0.40 -27.36
N ARG A 581 -32.05 -1.01 -26.29
CA ARG A 581 -30.64 -0.83 -25.86
C ARG A 581 -29.64 -1.37 -26.88
N GLU A 582 -29.92 -2.53 -27.48
CA GLU A 582 -29.06 -3.08 -28.54
C GLU A 582 -29.08 -2.21 -29.81
N GLU A 583 -30.24 -1.63 -30.16
CA GLU A 583 -30.36 -0.70 -31.28
C GLU A 583 -29.59 0.61 -31.03
N GLU A 584 -29.67 1.19 -29.83
CA GLU A 584 -28.86 2.36 -29.45
C GLU A 584 -27.37 2.06 -29.49
N LYS A 585 -26.97 0.87 -29.05
CA LYS A 585 -25.56 0.44 -29.09
C LYS A 585 -25.07 0.33 -30.54
N ARG A 586 -25.89 -0.22 -31.45
CA ARG A 586 -25.59 -0.26 -32.89
C ARG A 586 -25.47 1.14 -33.47
N LYS A 587 -26.39 2.07 -33.15
CA LYS A 587 -26.33 3.47 -33.59
C LYS A 587 -25.08 4.20 -33.09
N ARG A 588 -24.63 3.95 -31.85
CA ARG A 588 -23.38 4.52 -31.31
C ARG A 588 -22.13 3.98 -32.03
N VAL A 589 -22.10 2.68 -32.34
CA VAL A 589 -20.99 2.07 -33.09
C VAL A 589 -20.92 2.62 -34.52
N GLU A 590 -22.07 2.73 -35.19
CA GLU A 590 -22.21 3.34 -36.52
C GLU A 590 -21.70 4.79 -36.52
N LYS A 591 -22.09 5.60 -35.52
CA LYS A 591 -21.63 6.99 -35.36
C LYS A 591 -20.12 7.07 -35.19
N LYS A 592 -19.52 6.23 -34.34
CA LYS A 592 -18.06 6.16 -34.15
C LYS A 592 -17.33 5.75 -35.42
N ARG A 593 -17.90 4.82 -36.23
CA ARG A 593 -17.32 4.41 -37.51
C ARG A 593 -17.30 5.58 -38.51
N LYS A 594 -18.42 6.29 -38.65
CA LYS A 594 -18.53 7.48 -39.53
C LYS A 594 -17.60 8.61 -39.10
N GLU A 595 -17.41 8.82 -37.79
CA GLU A 595 -16.46 9.81 -37.28
C GLU A 595 -15.01 9.43 -37.58
N LYS A 596 -14.64 8.15 -37.43
CA LYS A 596 -13.32 7.63 -37.80
C LYS A 596 -13.04 7.78 -39.29
N GLU A 597 -14.03 7.50 -40.15
CA GLU A 597 -13.92 7.73 -41.60
C GLU A 597 -13.76 9.21 -41.96
N ARG A 598 -14.45 10.13 -41.27
CA ARG A 598 -14.25 11.58 -41.46
C ARG A 598 -12.83 12.03 -41.08
N ARG A 599 -12.34 11.61 -39.91
CA ARG A 599 -10.96 11.91 -39.47
C ARG A 599 -9.91 11.35 -40.44
N HIS A 600 -10.14 10.17 -41.01
CA HIS A 600 -9.24 9.59 -42.00
C HIS A 600 -9.22 10.42 -43.30
N LYS A 601 -10.38 10.81 -43.84
CA LYS A 601 -10.48 11.67 -45.04
C LYS A 601 -9.85 13.04 -44.82
N GLU A 602 -9.95 13.58 -43.61
CA GLU A 602 -9.34 14.87 -43.24
C GLU A 602 -7.81 14.78 -43.19
N LYS A 603 -7.25 13.72 -42.58
CA LYS A 603 -5.81 13.43 -42.62
C LYS A 603 -5.30 13.23 -44.05
N GLU A 604 -6.07 12.58 -44.91
CA GLU A 604 -5.69 12.38 -46.31
C GLU A 604 -5.68 13.70 -47.10
N ARG A 605 -6.63 14.61 -46.83
CA ARG A 605 -6.65 15.97 -47.40
C ARG A 605 -5.46 16.81 -46.93
N GLN A 606 -5.08 16.71 -45.65
CA GLN A 606 -3.90 17.39 -45.09
C GLN A 606 -2.60 16.88 -45.74
N ARG A 607 -2.47 15.55 -45.92
CA ARG A 607 -1.32 14.96 -46.63
C ARG A 607 -1.21 15.41 -48.08
N LYS A 608 -2.34 15.48 -48.81
CA LYS A 608 -2.37 15.98 -50.19
C LYS A 608 -2.00 17.47 -50.29
N LYS A 609 -2.39 18.30 -49.31
CA LYS A 609 -1.96 19.70 -49.22
C LYS A 609 -0.46 19.84 -48.92
N GLN A 610 0.09 19.00 -48.05
CA GLN A 610 1.54 18.98 -47.78
C GLN A 610 2.35 18.57 -49.01
N GLN A 611 1.87 17.57 -49.77
CA GLN A 611 2.51 17.18 -51.03
C GLN A 611 2.39 18.23 -52.14
N SER A 612 1.26 18.97 -52.24
CA SER A 612 1.16 20.05 -53.23
C SER A 612 2.05 21.25 -52.89
N ASN A 613 2.21 21.58 -51.60
CA ASN A 613 3.12 22.63 -51.17
C ASN A 613 4.59 22.25 -51.38
N SER A 614 4.98 21.00 -51.13
CA SER A 614 6.35 20.55 -51.41
C SER A 614 6.69 20.48 -52.90
N SER A 615 5.67 20.40 -53.77
CA SER A 615 5.85 20.41 -55.24
C SER A 615 5.97 21.82 -55.80
N LEU A 616 5.45 22.84 -55.10
CA LEU A 616 5.58 24.25 -55.47
C LEU A 616 6.94 24.83 -55.02
N GLU A 617 7.51 24.34 -53.91
CA GLU A 617 8.85 24.76 -53.46
C GLU A 617 9.99 24.16 -54.29
N SER A 618 9.74 23.08 -55.05
CA SER A 618 10.75 22.50 -55.95
C SER A 618 10.84 23.20 -57.33
N ASP A 619 9.81 23.95 -57.75
CA ASP A 619 9.81 24.66 -59.05
C ASP A 619 10.39 26.08 -58.97
N ASP A 620 10.52 26.67 -57.77
CA ASP A 620 11.14 27.99 -57.55
C ASP A 620 12.68 27.93 -57.34
N SER A 621 13.30 26.77 -57.57
CA SER A 621 14.75 26.54 -57.38
C SER A 621 15.50 26.00 -58.60
N LEU A 622 15.01 26.26 -59.82
CA LEU A 622 15.72 26.01 -61.08
C LEU A 622 16.03 27.29 -61.87
#